data_AF-A0AAW7XG14-F1
#
_entry.id   AF-A0AAW7XG14-F1
#
_cell.length_a   1.000
_cell.length_b   1.000
_cell.length_c   1.000
_cell.angle_alpha   90.00
_cell.angle_beta   90.00
_cell.angle_gamma   90.00
#
_symmetry.space_group_name_H-M   'P 1'
#
loop_
_entity.id
_entity.type
_entity.pdbx_description
1 polymer ?
#
loop_
_entity_poly.entity_id
_entity_poly.type
_entity_poly.pdbx_seq_one_letter_code
_entity_poly.pdbx_strand_id
1 'polypeptide(L)' 'SYLHLYVIDVSAFDKITLNGGPGITNSDLLIINKIDLAELLGADLGVIDRDEKKMRVDKPFVFSNLKNGKGVEDIVS' A
#
# COMPACT_ATOMS: atom_id res chain seq x y z
N SER A 1 -18.75 3.40 -14.43
CA SER A 1 -17.43 3.80 -13.91
C SER A 1 -16.76 2.59 -13.31
N TYR A 2 -15.51 2.30 -13.67
CA TYR A 2 -14.74 1.19 -13.10
C TYR A 2 -13.90 1.73 -11.94
N LEU A 3 -13.64 0.90 -10.93
CA LEU A 3 -12.73 1.21 -9.84
C LEU A 3 -11.42 0.47 -10.06
N HIS A 4 -10.30 1.19 -10.03
CA HIS A 4 -8.96 0.65 -10.21
C HIS A 4 -8.30 0.45 -8.83
N LEU A 5 -8.33 -0.79 -8.35
CA LEU A 5 -7.59 -1.21 -7.16
C LEU A 5 -6.20 -1.68 -7.57
N TYR A 6 -5.16 -1.17 -6.90
CA TYR A 6 -3.80 -1.66 -7.07
C TYR A 6 -3.31 -2.27 -5.75
N VAL A 7 -2.80 -3.50 -5.81
CA VAL A 7 -2.38 -4.24 -4.62
C VAL A 7 -0.91 -4.56 -4.74
N ILE A 8 -0.15 -4.14 -3.74
CA ILE A 8 1.24 -4.51 -3.53
C ILE A 8 1.37 -5.18 -2.18
N ASP A 9 2.50 -5.83 -1.94
CA ASP A 9 2.81 -6.33 -0.60
C ASP A 9 4.15 -5.77 -0.09
N VAL A 10 4.31 -5.75 1.24
CA VAL A 10 5.49 -5.17 1.90
C VAL A 10 6.81 -5.79 1.43
N SER A 11 6.83 -7.04 0.96
CA SER A 11 8.05 -7.66 0.41
C SER A 11 8.49 -7.07 -0.93
N ALA A 12 7.59 -6.39 -1.63
CA ALA A 12 7.91 -5.70 -2.86
C ALA A 12 8.51 -4.29 -2.61
N PHE A 13 8.45 -3.80 -1.36
CA PHE A 13 8.64 -2.39 -1.05
C PHE A 13 10.11 -1.91 -1.06
N ASP A 14 11.08 -2.79 -0.82
CA ASP A 14 12.52 -2.47 -0.90
C ASP A 14 13.00 -2.09 -2.32
N LYS A 15 12.22 -2.47 -3.37
CA LYS A 15 12.55 -2.17 -4.78
C LYS A 15 11.57 -1.24 -5.48
N ILE A 16 10.38 -1.00 -4.91
CA ILE A 16 9.25 -0.38 -5.62
C ILE A 16 9.03 1.10 -5.24
N THR A 17 9.53 1.56 -4.09
CA THR A 17 9.38 2.94 -3.60
C THR A 17 9.98 4.03 -4.49
N LEU A 18 10.91 3.69 -5.38
CA LEU A 18 11.59 4.68 -6.21
C LEU A 18 10.96 4.91 -7.59
N ASN A 19 10.04 4.06 -8.05
CA ASN A 19 9.63 4.07 -9.46
C ASN A 19 8.18 4.47 -9.75
N GLY A 20 7.35 4.79 -8.73
CA GLY A 20 6.11 5.58 -8.89
C GLY A 20 5.18 5.12 -10.03
N GLY A 21 5.15 3.82 -10.33
CA GLY A 21 4.46 3.29 -11.52
C GLY A 21 2.98 3.68 -11.50
N PRO A 22 2.31 3.73 -12.67
CA PRO A 22 0.94 4.25 -12.77
C PRO A 22 -0.07 3.52 -11.88
N GLY A 23 0.19 2.26 -11.49
CA GLY A 23 -0.62 1.58 -10.48
C GLY A 23 -0.50 2.20 -9.07
N ILE A 24 0.71 2.61 -8.67
CA ILE A 24 1.00 3.19 -7.36
C ILE A 24 0.60 4.66 -7.31
N THR A 25 0.72 5.40 -8.39
CA THR A 25 0.41 6.85 -8.39
C THR A 25 -1.02 7.13 -8.83
N ASN A 26 -1.61 6.31 -9.71
CA ASN A 26 -2.89 6.63 -10.34
C ASN A 26 -4.09 5.78 -9.93
N SER A 27 -3.91 4.65 -9.24
CA SER A 27 -5.04 3.84 -8.77
C SER A 27 -5.98 4.62 -7.86
N ASP A 28 -7.27 4.30 -7.93
CA ASP A 28 -8.29 4.88 -7.05
C ASP A 28 -8.04 4.50 -5.59
N LEU A 29 -7.53 3.28 -5.35
CA LEU A 29 -7.07 2.82 -4.05
C LEU A 29 -5.81 1.96 -4.21
N LEU A 30 -4.78 2.25 -3.39
CA LEU A 30 -3.60 1.40 -3.22
C LEU A 30 -3.77 0.56 -1.95
N ILE A 31 -3.57 -0.75 -2.05
CA ILE A 31 -3.58 -1.66 -0.91
C ILE A 31 -2.16 -2.17 -0.71
N ILE A 32 -1.61 -1.93 0.47
CA ILE A 32 -0.26 -2.37 0.88
C ILE A 32 -0.44 -3.52 1.87
N ASN A 33 -0.44 -4.73 1.34
CA ASN A 33 -0.77 -5.95 2.06
C ASN A 33 0.46 -6.62 2.71
N LYS A 34 0.22 -7.58 3.59
CA LYS A 34 1.22 -8.38 4.32
C LYS A 34 2.08 -7.53 5.25
N ILE A 35 1.48 -6.56 5.92
CA ILE A 35 2.20 -5.68 6.87
C ILE A 35 2.83 -6.41 8.05
N ASP A 36 2.39 -7.64 8.33
CA ASP A 36 3.01 -8.53 9.31
C ASP A 36 4.44 -8.97 8.94
N LEU A 37 4.82 -8.86 7.67
CA LEU A 37 6.18 -9.19 7.22
C LEU A 37 7.16 -8.02 7.38
N ALA A 38 6.70 -6.84 7.79
CA ALA A 38 7.52 -5.64 7.84
C ALA A 38 8.76 -5.80 8.73
N GLU A 39 8.59 -6.33 9.94
CA GLU A 39 9.70 -6.56 10.88
C GLU A 39 10.70 -7.59 10.35
N LEU A 40 10.21 -8.70 9.80
CA LEU A 40 11.05 -9.77 9.23
C LEU A 40 11.92 -9.27 8.07
N LEU A 41 11.40 -8.31 7.30
CA LEU A 41 12.05 -7.77 6.12
C LEU A 41 12.82 -6.47 6.41
N GLY A 42 12.82 -5.98 7.65
CA GLY A 42 13.42 -4.69 8.01
C GLY A 42 12.72 -3.48 7.37
N ALA A 43 11.47 -3.62 6.94
CA ALA A 43 10.68 -2.55 6.34
C ALA A 43 10.04 -1.67 7.42
N ASP A 44 10.27 -0.35 7.35
CA ASP A 44 9.65 0.62 8.25
C ASP A 44 8.34 1.14 7.66
N LEU A 45 7.21 0.67 8.21
CA LEU A 45 5.86 1.12 7.79
C LEU A 45 5.66 2.64 7.90
N GLY A 46 6.38 3.33 8.78
CA GLY A 46 6.35 4.79 8.89
C GLY A 46 7.08 5.50 7.76
N VAL A 47 8.13 4.89 7.19
CA VAL A 47 8.75 5.36 5.94
C VAL A 47 7.78 5.18 4.79
N ILE A 48 7.15 4.00 4.69
CA ILE A 48 6.14 3.69 3.66
C ILE A 48 4.99 4.71 3.69
N ASP A 49 4.42 4.96 4.87
CA ASP A 49 3.32 5.91 5.05
C ASP A 49 3.68 7.32 4.56
N ARG A 50 4.87 7.82 4.91
CA ARG A 50 5.35 9.14 4.47
C ARG A 50 5.55 9.21 2.96
N ASP A 51 6.14 8.18 2.37
CA ASP A 51 6.44 8.14 0.94
C ASP A 51 5.15 8.05 0.12
N GLU A 52 4.19 7.23 0.54
CA GLU A 52 2.90 7.09 -0.15
C GLU A 52 2.04 8.34 -0.01
N LYS A 53 2.03 9.02 1.15
CA LYS A 53 1.39 10.33 1.29
C LYS A 53 1.99 11.39 0.36
N LYS A 54 3.31 11.31 0.10
CA LYS A 54 3.99 12.21 -0.84
C LYS A 54 3.69 11.88 -2.29
N MET A 55 3.66 10.59 -2.66
CA MET A 55 3.42 10.14 -4.03
C MET A 55 1.94 10.18 -4.44
N ARG A 56 1.03 9.98 -3.48
CA ARG A 56 -0.41 9.82 -3.69
C ARG A 56 -1.22 10.96 -3.08
N VAL A 57 -0.69 12.19 -3.04
CA VAL A 57 -1.28 13.45 -2.50
C VAL A 57 -2.75 13.33 -2.03
N ASP A 58 -3.71 13.20 -2.95
CA ASP A 58 -5.15 13.16 -2.64
C ASP A 58 -5.81 11.77 -2.83
N LYS A 59 -5.01 10.72 -3.12
CA LYS A 59 -5.49 9.37 -3.41
C LYS A 59 -5.25 8.42 -2.23
N PRO A 60 -6.29 7.72 -1.73
CA PRO A 60 -6.17 6.91 -0.53
C PRO A 60 -5.28 5.69 -0.74
N PHE A 61 -4.71 5.22 0.36
CA PHE A 61 -4.08 3.90 0.45
C PHE A 61 -4.39 3.26 1.80
N VAL A 62 -4.37 1.93 1.85
CA VAL A 62 -4.68 1.15 3.06
C VAL A 62 -3.55 0.15 3.33
N PHE A 63 -3.05 0.16 4.55
CA PHE A 63 -2.23 -0.93 5.07
C PHE A 63 -3.12 -2.11 5.48
N SER A 64 -2.81 -3.30 4.99
CA SER A 64 -3.61 -4.48 5.28
C SER A 64 -2.79 -5.71 5.67
N ASN A 65 -3.42 -6.57 6.45
CA ASN A 65 -3.04 -7.96 6.56
C ASN A 65 -4.30 -8.79 6.26
N LEU A 66 -4.46 -9.15 4.99
CA LEU A 66 -5.64 -9.89 4.54
C LEU A 66 -5.73 -11.30 5.15
N LYS A 67 -4.63 -11.84 5.69
CA LYS A 67 -4.64 -13.15 6.38
C LYS A 67 -5.40 -13.10 7.70
N ASN A 68 -5.41 -11.96 8.39
CA ASN A 68 -6.12 -11.78 9.66
C ASN A 68 -7.24 -10.74 9.61
N GLY A 69 -7.58 -10.24 8.41
CA GLY A 69 -8.67 -9.30 8.20
C GLY A 69 -8.34 -7.84 8.51
N LYS A 70 -7.11 -7.50 8.95
CA LYS A 70 -6.74 -6.12 9.23
C LYS A 70 -6.80 -5.27 7.94
N GLY A 71 -7.51 -4.14 8.01
CA GLY A 71 -7.69 -3.21 6.89
C GLY A 71 -8.77 -3.60 5.88
N VAL A 72 -9.50 -4.72 6.10
CA VAL A 72 -10.58 -5.12 5.18
C VAL A 72 -11.76 -4.16 5.25
N GLU A 73 -12.14 -3.70 6.44
CA GLU A 73 -13.23 -2.73 6.61
C GLU A 73 -12.94 -1.41 5.88
N ASP A 74 -11.68 -0.93 5.94
CA ASP A 74 -11.24 0.28 5.24
C ASP A 74 -11.21 0.11 3.70
N ILE A 75 -11.12 -1.12 3.19
CA ILE A 75 -11.11 -1.41 1.75
C ILE A 75 -12.54 -1.46 1.17
N VAL A 76 -13.53 -1.88 1.96
CA VAL A 76 -14.92 -2.10 1.51
C VAL A 76 -15.84 -0.90 1.75
N SER A 77 -15.39 0.11 2.49
CA SER A 77 -16.13 1.36 2.76
C SER A 77 -16.16 2.29 1.57
#